data_AF-A0A813I5B2-F1
#
_entry.id   AF-A0A813I5B2-F1
#
_cell.length_a   1.000
_cell.length_b   1.000
_cell.length_c   1.000
_cell.angle_alpha   90.00
_cell.angle_beta   90.00
_cell.angle_gamma   90.00
#
_symmetry.space_group_name_H-M   'P 1'
#
loop_
_entity.id
_entity.type
_entity.pdbx_description
1 polymer ?
#
loop_
_entity_poly.entity_id
_entity_poly.type
_entity_poly.pdbx_seq_one_letter_code
_entity_poly.pdbx_strand_id
1 'polypeptide(L)'
;LILKHKAHKHMIQLNPSKEGIDFFFTKERDAQDFVAFVKSWAVVRHHESKHLVSHDANNTAYRYKRTTCIEICPVSREDLVFLPPKIAQALGGLPALMLCTKMASV
;
A
#
# COMPACT_ATOMS: atom_id res chain seq x y z
N LEU A 1 5.72 6.41 -11.77
CA LEU A 1 5.43 4.96 -11.96
C LEU A 1 3.98 4.70 -12.35
N ILE A 2 3.01 5.16 -11.54
CA ILE A 2 1.56 4.97 -11.79
C ILE A 2 1.12 5.44 -13.20
N LEU A 3 1.56 6.64 -13.62
CA LEU A 3 1.26 7.16 -14.96
C LEU A 3 1.97 6.35 -16.07
N LYS A 4 3.27 6.10 -15.87
CA LYS A 4 4.13 5.37 -16.83
C LYS A 4 3.58 3.98 -17.17
N HIS A 5 3.12 3.23 -16.17
CA HIS A 5 2.54 1.89 -16.35
C HIS A 5 1.02 1.90 -16.57
N LYS A 6 0.40 3.09 -16.65
CA LYS A 6 -1.04 3.27 -16.82
C LYS A 6 -1.86 2.49 -15.77
N ALA A 7 -1.39 2.45 -14.51
CA ALA A 7 -2.09 1.77 -13.42
C ALA A 7 -3.35 2.53 -12.96
N HIS A 8 -3.50 3.81 -13.33
CA HIS A 8 -4.61 4.68 -12.97
C HIS A 8 -5.83 4.57 -13.91
N LYS A 9 -5.83 3.65 -14.89
CA LYS A 9 -6.86 3.57 -15.95
C LYS A 9 -8.31 3.49 -15.45
N HIS A 10 -8.53 2.80 -14.33
CA HIS A 10 -9.86 2.53 -13.77
C HIS A 10 -10.17 3.41 -12.54
N MET A 11 -9.27 4.33 -12.22
CA MET A 11 -9.46 5.29 -11.13
C MET A 11 -10.54 6.31 -11.53
N ILE A 12 -11.52 6.51 -10.65
CA ILE A 12 -12.59 7.49 -10.87
C ILE A 12 -12.31 8.83 -10.21
N GLN A 13 -11.58 8.81 -9.08
CA GLN A 13 -11.31 10.00 -8.30
C GLN A 13 -10.00 9.82 -7.54
N LEU A 14 -9.29 10.93 -7.36
CA LEU A 14 -8.09 11.06 -6.56
C LEU A 14 -8.29 12.22 -5.61
N ASN A 15 -8.16 11.97 -4.31
CA ASN A 15 -8.24 13.03 -3.29
C ASN A 15 -6.93 13.10 -2.51
N PRO A 16 -6.26 14.26 -2.45
CA PRO A 16 -5.13 14.44 -1.54
C PRO A 16 -5.63 14.43 -0.09
N SER A 17 -4.88 13.78 0.78
CA SER A 17 -5.07 13.77 2.23
C SER A 17 -3.84 14.39 2.89
N LYS A 18 -3.94 14.73 4.18
CA LYS A 18 -2.86 15.38 4.94
C LYS A 18 -1.54 14.58 4.90
N GLU A 19 -1.64 13.26 4.90
CA GLU A 19 -0.48 12.34 4.98
C GLU A 19 -0.43 11.35 3.81
N GLY A 20 -1.14 11.64 2.71
CA GLY A 20 -1.19 10.70 1.59
C GLY A 20 -2.18 11.08 0.49
N ILE A 21 -2.61 10.07 -0.26
CA ILE A 21 -3.50 10.22 -1.41
C ILE A 21 -4.48 9.05 -1.41
N ASP A 22 -5.77 9.37 -1.52
CA ASP A 22 -6.83 8.39 -1.65
C ASP A 22 -7.19 8.17 -3.13
N PHE A 23 -7.23 6.91 -3.52
CA PHE A 23 -7.60 6.46 -4.86
C PHE A 23 -8.95 5.75 -4.82
N PHE A 24 -9.91 6.21 -5.61
CA PHE A 24 -11.26 5.64 -5.65
C PHE A 24 -11.48 4.85 -6.95
N PHE A 25 -12.20 3.74 -6.81
CA PHE A 25 -12.54 2.82 -7.90
C PHE A 25 -14.01 2.40 -7.79
N THR A 26 -14.67 2.18 -8.94
CA THR A 26 -16.06 1.68 -8.96
C THR A 26 -16.14 0.19 -8.67
N LYS A 27 -15.21 -0.59 -9.22
CA LYS A 27 -15.16 -2.05 -9.03
C LYS A 27 -14.07 -2.39 -8.03
N GLU A 28 -14.37 -3.33 -7.16
CA GLU A 28 -13.40 -3.84 -6.19
C GLU A 28 -12.18 -4.46 -6.86
N ARG A 29 -12.38 -5.21 -7.95
CA ARG A 29 -11.28 -5.87 -8.68
C ARG A 29 -10.24 -4.86 -9.16
N ASP A 30 -10.69 -3.73 -9.70
CA ASP A 30 -9.80 -2.67 -10.19
C ASP A 30 -8.97 -2.07 -9.04
N ALA A 31 -9.56 -1.92 -7.85
CA ALA A 31 -8.86 -1.48 -6.66
C ALA A 31 -7.82 -2.52 -6.20
N GLN A 32 -8.17 -3.81 -6.21
CA GLN A 32 -7.25 -4.90 -5.84
C GLN A 32 -6.06 -4.99 -6.81
N ASP A 33 -6.31 -4.83 -8.11
CA ASP A 33 -5.26 -4.79 -9.13
C ASP A 33 -4.32 -3.59 -8.91
N PHE A 34 -4.87 -2.43 -8.54
CA PHE A 34 -4.06 -1.26 -8.17
C PHE A 34 -3.23 -1.49 -6.90
N VAL A 35 -3.81 -2.10 -5.86
CA VAL A 35 -3.10 -2.47 -4.63
C VAL A 35 -1.96 -3.44 -4.95
N ALA A 36 -2.22 -4.46 -5.79
CA ALA A 36 -1.21 -5.43 -6.23
C ALA A 36 -0.08 -4.75 -7.00
N PHE A 37 -0.40 -3.79 -7.88
CA PHE A 37 0.61 -2.95 -8.54
C PHE A 37 1.45 -2.18 -7.53
N VAL A 38 0.86 -1.52 -6.53
CA VAL A 38 1.65 -0.78 -5.53
C VAL A 38 2.57 -1.73 -4.75
N LYS A 39 2.05 -2.89 -4.33
CA LYS A 39 2.82 -3.93 -3.64
C LYS A 39 3.99 -4.48 -4.46
N SER A 40 3.89 -4.53 -5.80
CA SER A 40 4.99 -4.99 -6.65
C SER A 40 6.10 -3.95 -6.82
N TRP A 41 5.84 -2.67 -6.52
CA TRP A 41 6.78 -1.57 -6.75
C TRP A 41 7.38 -0.99 -5.46
N ALA A 42 6.72 -1.16 -4.31
CA ALA A 42 7.16 -0.59 -3.05
C ALA A 42 6.98 -1.58 -1.89
N VAL A 43 7.85 -1.44 -0.87
CA VAL A 43 7.67 -2.15 0.41
C VAL A 43 6.56 -1.45 1.17
N VAL A 44 5.45 -2.16 1.34
CA VAL A 44 4.24 -1.61 1.94
C VAL A 44 3.65 -2.53 3.00
N ARG A 45 3.04 -1.93 4.02
CA ARG A 45 2.07 -2.58 4.90
C ARG A 45 0.67 -2.27 4.37
N HIS A 46 -0.25 -3.23 4.44
CA HIS A 46 -1.63 -3.00 4.01
C HIS A 46 -2.62 -3.52 5.05
N HIS A 47 -3.77 -2.86 5.14
CA HIS A 47 -4.89 -3.24 5.97
C HIS A 47 -6.19 -3.05 5.19
N GLU A 48 -7.08 -4.03 5.23
CA GLU A 48 -8.37 -3.99 4.54
C GLU A 48 -9.51 -3.82 5.55
N SER A 49 -10.47 -2.97 5.22
CA SER A 49 -11.71 -2.83 5.97
C SER A 49 -12.92 -2.89 5.05
N LYS A 50 -14.02 -3.40 5.59
CA LYS A 50 -15.31 -3.52 4.89
C LYS A 50 -16.37 -2.82 5.71
N HIS A 51 -17.14 -1.97 5.06
CA HIS A 51 -18.26 -1.26 5.65
C HIS A 51 -19.55 -1.66 4.94
N LEU A 52 -20.52 -2.21 5.67
CA LEU A 52 -21.83 -2.54 5.12
C LEU A 52 -22.61 -1.24 4.91
N VAL A 53 -22.91 -0.94 3.65
CA VAL A 53 -23.66 0.27 3.28
C VAL A 53 -25.16 0.00 3.31
N SER A 54 -25.58 -1.16 2.80
CA SER A 54 -26.99 -1.54 2.78
C SER A 54 -27.14 -3.05 2.63
N HIS A 55 -28.26 -3.57 3.11
CA HIS A 55 -28.65 -4.97 2.98
C HIS A 55 -30.12 -5.04 2.54
N ASP A 56 -30.41 -5.82 1.51
CA ASP A 56 -31.77 -6.14 1.09
C ASP A 56 -32.16 -7.53 1.61
N ALA A 57 -33.05 -7.54 2.60
CA ALA A 57 -33.52 -8.76 3.24
C ALA A 57 -34.35 -9.66 2.32
N ASN A 58 -34.94 -9.11 1.25
CA ASN A 58 -35.77 -9.87 0.32
C ASN A 58 -34.95 -10.62 -0.73
N ASN A 59 -33.73 -10.16 -1.01
CA ASN A 59 -32.86 -10.71 -2.06
C ASN A 59 -31.48 -11.14 -1.54
N THR A 60 -31.29 -11.21 -0.21
CA THR A 60 -30.00 -11.56 0.44
C THR A 60 -28.80 -10.80 -0.13
N ALA A 61 -29.04 -9.58 -0.64
CA ALA A 61 -28.03 -8.79 -1.34
C ALA A 61 -27.39 -7.81 -0.37
N TYR A 62 -26.06 -7.86 -0.26
CA TYR A 62 -25.29 -7.00 0.62
C TYR A 62 -24.44 -6.04 -0.20
N ARG A 63 -24.54 -4.74 0.07
CA ARG A 63 -23.70 -3.72 -0.54
C ARG A 63 -22.62 -3.30 0.44
N TYR A 64 -21.38 -3.65 0.14
CA TYR A 64 -20.21 -3.26 0.94
C TYR A 64 -19.39 -2.18 0.24
N LYS A 65 -18.91 -1.20 1.01
CA LYS A 65 -17.80 -0.33 0.64
C LYS A 65 -16.52 -0.90 1.23
N ARG A 66 -15.53 -1.16 0.40
CA ARG A 66 -14.22 -1.66 0.84
C ARG A 66 -13.19 -0.55 0.79
N THR A 67 -12.34 -0.50 1.81
CA THR A 67 -11.22 0.43 1.91
C THR A 67 -9.96 -0.37 2.16
N THR A 68 -8.92 -0.12 1.37
CA THR A 68 -7.59 -0.68 1.60
C THR A 68 -6.65 0.45 1.97
N CYS A 69 -6.16 0.43 3.20
CA CYS A 69 -5.11 1.35 3.67
C CYS A 69 -3.76 0.76 3.29
N ILE A 70 -2.95 1.54 2.57
CA ILE A 70 -1.58 1.18 2.21
C ILE A 70 -0.64 2.17 2.89
N GLU A 71 0.30 1.66 3.67
CA GLU A 71 1.36 2.43 4.30
C GLU A 71 2.69 2.07 3.66
N ILE A 72 3.41 3.08 3.18
CA ILE A 72 4.72 2.91 2.56
C ILE A 72 5.80 2.88 3.64
N CYS A 73 6.86 2.10 3.43
CA CYS A 73 8.04 2.14 4.29
C CYS A 73 8.55 3.59 4.44
N PRO A 74 8.82 4.07 5.67
CA PRO A 74 9.25 5.45 5.89
C PRO A 74 10.71 5.71 5.50
N VAL A 75 11.50 4.65 5.26
CA VAL A 75 12.89 4.76 4.79
C VAL A 75 12.88 5.05 3.30
N SER A 76 13.65 6.04 2.87
CA SER A 76 13.88 6.41 1.48
C SER A 76 15.24 5.95 0.97
N ARG A 77 15.43 6.03 -0.35
CA ARG A 77 16.76 5.86 -0.96
C ARG A 77 17.69 6.95 -0.44
N GLU A 78 18.91 6.56 -0.09
CA GLU A 78 19.98 7.41 0.46
C GLU A 78 19.78 7.84 1.92
N ASP A 79 18.78 7.29 2.60
CA ASP A 79 18.64 7.49 4.05
C ASP A 79 19.71 6.70 4.82
N LEU A 80 20.28 7.36 5.83
CA LEU A 80 21.14 6.74 6.82
C LEU A 80 20.26 6.15 7.94
N VAL A 81 20.29 4.84 8.07
CA VAL A 81 19.45 4.07 8.98
C VAL A 81 20.29 3.45 10.08
N PHE A 82 19.79 3.54 11.32
CA PHE A 82 20.34 2.83 12.45
C PHE A 82 19.54 1.53 12.69
N LEU A 83 20.22 0.39 12.58
CA LEU A 83 19.68 -0.93 12.87
C LEU A 83 19.83 -1.26 14.36
N PRO A 84 18.74 -1.64 15.05
CA PRO A 84 18.83 -2.16 16.40
C PRO A 84 19.77 -3.38 16.48
N PRO A 85 20.61 -3.52 17.52
CA PRO A 85 21.62 -4.57 17.61
C PRO A 85 21.08 -5.99 17.41
N LYS A 86 19.87 -6.26 17.91
CA LYS A 86 19.20 -7.57 17.75
C LYS A 86 18.90 -7.88 16.28
N ILE A 87 18.45 -6.90 15.51
CA ILE A 87 18.14 -7.05 14.09
C ILE A 87 19.43 -7.17 13.28
N ALA A 88 20.43 -6.34 13.58
CA ALA A 88 21.74 -6.39 12.95
C ALA A 88 22.41 -7.77 13.09
N GLN A 89 22.33 -8.38 14.28
CA GLN A 89 22.82 -9.75 14.50
C GLN A 89 22.00 -10.79 13.73
N ALA A 90 20.67 -10.71 13.75
CA ALA A 90 19.81 -11.63 13.03
C ALA A 90 20.05 -11.59 11.50
N LEU A 91 20.49 -10.46 10.97
CA LEU A 91 20.83 -10.26 9.56
C LEU A 91 22.30 -10.62 9.21
N GLY A 92 22.96 -11.43 10.05
CA GLY A 92 24.33 -11.89 9.80
C GLY A 92 25.43 -11.00 10.40
N GLY A 93 25.11 -10.21 11.43
CA GLY A 93 26.09 -9.38 12.12
C GLY A 93 26.44 -8.09 11.37
N LEU A 94 25.46 -7.47 10.71
CA LEU A 94 25.66 -6.23 9.96
C LEU A 94 26.09 -5.06 10.88
N PRO A 95 26.80 -4.05 10.34
CA PRO A 95 27.03 -2.80 11.07
C PRO A 95 25.71 -2.14 11.47
N ALA A 96 25.68 -1.50 12.65
CA ALA A 96 24.49 -0.85 13.17
C ALA A 96 24.08 0.40 12.36
N LEU A 97 24.99 1.01 11.60
CA LEU A 97 24.71 2.17 10.76
C LEU A 97 24.84 1.78 9.30
N MET A 98 23.78 2.00 8.51
CA MET A 98 23.72 1.57 7.11
C MET A 98 23.07 2.64 6.23
N LEU A 99 23.43 2.64 4.94
CA LEU A 99 22.82 3.50 3.93
C LEU A 99 21.82 2.69 3.10
N CYS A 100 20.60 3.21 2.91
CA CYS A 100 19.62 2.60 2.01
C CYS A 100 20.01 2.86 0.55
N THR A 101 20.54 1.86 -0.16
CA THR A 101 20.96 2.03 -1.57
C THR A 101 19.82 1.81 -2.56
N LYS A 102 18.86 0.95 -2.23
CA LYS A 102 17.75 0.59 -3.10
C LYS A 102 16.53 0.20 -2.28
N MET A 103 15.38 0.67 -2.73
CA MET A 103 14.07 0.18 -2.28
C MET A 103 13.41 -0.56 -3.42
N ALA A 104 13.10 -1.83 -3.19
CA ALA A 104 12.31 -2.63 -4.10
C ALA A 104 11.50 -3.65 -3.29
N SER A 105 10.31 -3.95 -3.78
CA SER A 105 9.57 -5.12 -3.31
C SER A 105 10.25 -6.38 -3.83
N VAL A 106 10.28 -7.45 -3.02
CA VAL A 106 10.90 -8.75 -3.34
C VAL A 106 10.01 -9.54 -4.28
#